data_AF-A0A7V9BQ52-F1
#
_entry.id   AF-A0A7V9BQ52-F1
#
_cell.length_a   1.000
_cell.length_b   1.000
_cell.length_c   1.000
_cell.angle_alpha   90.00
_cell.angle_beta   90.00
_cell.angle_gamma   90.00
#
_symmetry.space_group_name_H-M   'P 1'
#
loop_
_entity.id
_entity.type
_entity.pdbx_description
1 polymer ?
#
loop_
_entity_poly.entity_id
_entity_poly.type
_entity_poly.pdbx_seq_one_letter_code
_entity_poly.pdbx_strand_id
1 'polypeptide(L)'
;FLGGLGVLLLSFKLIDAVMPSLDEQTIGAERLTWLRQKWPMFGLGCLVALVTMSVSVALTVLVPLVAKKYVKREDILPYIMGANITTLGDTMLAGLALNSGAAVRIVIAQVISTSILSVLLLTFFYPQTRRIIWKFQRQMVKSKPRLAGFTAALFLVPVALIAVSNLFS
;
A
#
# COMPACT_ATOMS: atom_id res chain seq x y z
N PHE A 1 24.10 -15.77 4.64
CA PHE A 1 23.41 -15.86 3.33
C PHE A 1 22.46 -17.04 3.25
N LEU A 2 22.93 -18.29 3.42
CA LEU A 2 22.10 -19.51 3.35
C LEU A 2 20.95 -19.55 4.38
N GLY A 3 21.18 -19.12 5.63
CA GLY A 3 20.13 -19.07 6.65
C GLY A 3 18.97 -18.11 6.29
N GLY A 4 19.29 -16.94 5.73
CA GLY A 4 18.27 -15.99 5.26
C GLY A 4 17.48 -16.51 4.07
N LEU A 5 18.13 -17.24 3.15
CA LEU A 5 17.45 -17.93 2.05
C LEU A 5 16.50 -19.02 2.55
N GLY A 6 16.89 -19.78 3.58
CA GLY A 6 16.04 -20.78 4.22
C GLY A 6 14.79 -20.17 4.85
N VAL A 7 14.93 -19.05 5.57
CA VAL A 7 13.79 -18.31 6.15
C VAL A 7 12.86 -17.79 5.05
N LEU A 8 13.39 -17.23 3.97
CA LEU A 8 12.60 -16.73 2.83
C LEU A 8 11.76 -17.85 2.18
N LEU A 9 12.38 -19.00 1.93
CA LEU A 9 11.68 -20.16 1.36
C LEU A 9 10.62 -20.72 2.31
N LEU A 10 10.90 -20.75 3.62
CA LEU A 10 9.93 -21.16 4.63
C LEU A 10 8.73 -20.21 4.71
N SER A 11 8.97 -18.90 4.66
CA SER A 11 7.90 -17.89 4.61
C SER A 11 7.03 -18.05 3.36
N PHE A 12 7.63 -18.26 2.18
CA PHE A 12 6.85 -18.55 0.98
C PHE A 12 6.02 -19.83 1.11
N LYS A 13 6.61 -20.89 1.69
CA LYS A 13 5.91 -22.16 1.89
C LYS A 13 4.75 -22.02 2.89
N LEU A 14 4.91 -21.22 3.95
CA LEU A 14 3.84 -20.92 4.90
C LEU A 14 2.74 -20.07 4.27
N ILE A 15 3.10 -19.05 3.47
CA ILE A 15 2.14 -18.23 2.73
C ILE A 15 1.36 -19.11 1.74
N ASP A 16 2.04 -20.00 1.01
CA ASP A 16 1.41 -20.93 0.09
C ASP A 16 0.53 -21.99 0.80
N ALA A 17 0.90 -22.39 2.02
CA ALA A 17 0.11 -23.34 2.81
C ALA A 17 -1.15 -22.71 3.43
N VAL A 18 -1.05 -21.47 3.91
CA VAL A 18 -2.19 -20.75 4.52
C VAL A 18 -3.15 -20.21 3.47
N MET A 19 -2.64 -19.90 2.27
CA MET A 19 -3.44 -19.42 1.16
C MET A 19 -3.93 -20.66 0.38
N PRO A 20 -5.19 -21.12 0.58
CA PRO A 20 -5.69 -22.27 -0.15
C PRO A 20 -5.50 -21.99 -1.64
N SER A 21 -5.12 -23.00 -2.42
CA SER A 21 -5.26 -22.92 -3.87
C SER A 21 -6.74 -22.65 -4.13
N LEU A 22 -7.07 -21.37 -4.35
CA LEU A 22 -8.38 -20.94 -4.78
C LEU A 22 -8.49 -21.47 -6.20
N ASP A 23 -8.83 -22.75 -6.31
CA ASP A 23 -9.10 -23.38 -7.58
C ASP A 23 -10.26 -22.59 -8.19
N GLU A 24 -10.00 -22.03 -9.36
CA GLU A 24 -10.93 -21.23 -10.14
C GLU A 24 -12.23 -22.01 -10.43
N GLN A 25 -12.20 -23.33 -10.22
CA GLN A 25 -13.30 -24.28 -10.37
C GLN A 25 -14.15 -24.48 -9.11
N THR A 26 -13.66 -24.17 -7.89
CA THR A 26 -14.41 -24.37 -6.63
C THR A 26 -14.82 -23.05 -5.97
N ILE A 27 -14.07 -21.97 -6.18
CA ILE A 27 -14.41 -20.62 -5.71
C ILE A 27 -15.03 -19.89 -6.90
N GLY A 28 -16.37 -19.85 -6.95
CA GLY A 28 -17.11 -19.26 -8.07
C GLY A 28 -16.51 -17.94 -8.56
N ALA A 29 -16.37 -17.80 -9.88
CA ALA A 29 -15.71 -16.67 -10.56
C ALA A 29 -16.13 -15.29 -10.03
N GLU A 30 -17.34 -15.15 -9.48
CA GLU A 30 -17.82 -13.95 -8.78
C GLU A 30 -16.93 -13.49 -7.62
N ARG A 31 -16.44 -14.36 -6.74
CA ARG A 31 -15.67 -13.92 -5.55
C ARG A 31 -14.31 -13.33 -5.91
N LEU A 32 -13.69 -13.81 -6.99
CA LEU A 32 -12.42 -13.25 -7.48
C LEU A 32 -12.62 -11.89 -8.18
N THR A 33 -13.82 -11.59 -8.69
CA THR A 33 -14.12 -10.28 -9.29
C THR A 33 -14.15 -9.15 -8.26
N TRP A 34 -14.45 -9.46 -6.99
CA TRP A 34 -14.46 -8.49 -5.90
C TRP A 34 -13.08 -7.86 -5.68
N LEU A 35 -12.01 -8.64 -5.83
CA LEU A 35 -10.61 -8.18 -5.72
C LEU A 35 -10.17 -7.24 -6.86
N ARG A 36 -11.00 -7.05 -7.89
CA ARG A 36 -10.76 -6.07 -8.96
C ARG A 36 -11.49 -4.74 -8.74
N GLN A 37 -12.41 -4.69 -7.77
CA GLN A 37 -13.17 -3.48 -7.49
C GLN A 37 -12.45 -2.62 -6.44
N LYS A 38 -12.60 -1.30 -6.55
CA LYS A 38 -11.87 -0.34 -5.72
C LYS A 38 -12.28 -0.32 -4.24
N TRP A 39 -13.58 -0.31 -3.95
CA TRP A 39 -14.09 -0.28 -2.56
C TRP A 39 -13.80 -1.56 -1.77
N PRO A 40 -13.94 -2.75 -2.39
CA PRO A 40 -13.52 -4.02 -1.79
C PRO A 40 -12.06 -4.07 -1.39
N MET A 41 -11.19 -3.69 -2.32
CA MET A 41 -9.75 -3.67 -2.08
C MET A 41 -9.39 -2.66 -0.99
N PHE A 42 -10.03 -1.50 -0.98
CA PHE A 42 -9.90 -0.53 0.09
C PHE A 42 -10.29 -1.10 1.45
N GLY A 43 -11.47 -1.71 1.55
CA GLY A 43 -11.94 -2.36 2.78
C GLY A 43 -11.04 -3.51 3.24
N LEU A 44 -10.53 -4.32 2.30
CA LEU A 44 -9.57 -5.39 2.59
C LEU A 44 -8.27 -4.82 3.18
N GLY A 45 -7.76 -3.73 2.61
CA GLY A 45 -6.60 -3.01 3.12
C GLY A 45 -6.83 -2.48 4.53
N CYS A 46 -7.97 -1.84 4.76
CA CYS A 46 -8.38 -1.38 6.09
C CYS A 46 -8.44 -2.54 7.09
N LEU A 47 -9.10 -3.65 6.73
CA LEU A 47 -9.29 -4.79 7.63
C LEU A 47 -7.97 -5.43 8.02
N VAL A 48 -7.09 -5.69 7.06
CA VAL A 48 -5.78 -6.29 7.34
C VAL A 48 -4.94 -5.34 8.19
N ALA A 49 -4.93 -4.04 7.87
CA ALA A 49 -4.21 -3.05 8.67
C ALA A 49 -4.82 -2.86 10.06
N LEU A 50 -6.13 -3.02 10.23
CA LEU A 50 -6.80 -2.91 11.54
C LEU A 50 -6.39 -4.08 12.45
N VAL A 51 -6.37 -5.29 11.89
CA VAL A 51 -5.97 -6.50 12.62
C VAL A 51 -4.47 -6.48 12.96
N THR A 52 -3.64 -5.98 12.05
CA THR A 52 -2.18 -6.03 12.18
C THR A 52 -1.57 -4.74 12.74
N MET A 53 -2.35 -3.66 12.84
CA MET A 53 -1.93 -2.30 13.16
C MET A 53 -0.69 -1.84 12.36
N SER A 54 -0.54 -2.31 11.12
CA SER A 54 0.66 -2.03 10.31
C SER A 54 0.43 -2.07 8.82
N VAL A 55 0.78 -0.97 8.14
CA VAL A 55 0.75 -0.89 6.67
C VAL A 55 1.76 -1.85 6.06
N SER A 56 2.94 -1.98 6.66
CA SER A 56 4.02 -2.84 6.17
C SER A 56 3.60 -4.31 6.15
N VAL A 57 2.91 -4.75 7.21
CA VAL A 57 2.37 -6.12 7.28
C VAL A 57 1.26 -6.30 6.24
N ALA A 58 0.34 -5.34 6.11
CA ALA A 58 -0.70 -5.39 5.07
C ALA A 58 -0.10 -5.51 3.64
N LEU A 59 0.92 -4.71 3.32
CA LEU A 59 1.61 -4.80 2.03
C LEU A 59 2.31 -6.15 1.83
N THR A 60 2.86 -6.73 2.89
CA THR A 60 3.51 -8.05 2.84
C THR A 60 2.52 -9.14 2.43
N VAL A 61 1.26 -9.05 2.86
CA VAL A 61 0.17 -9.95 2.43
C VAL A 61 -0.26 -9.67 0.99
N LEU A 62 -0.22 -8.41 0.55
CA LEU A 62 -0.61 -8.02 -0.81
C LEU A 62 0.36 -8.54 -1.89
N VAL A 63 1.67 -8.57 -1.60
CA VAL A 63 2.71 -9.00 -2.55
C VAL A 63 2.46 -10.39 -3.16
N PRO A 64 2.24 -11.48 -2.38
CA PRO A 64 1.98 -12.80 -2.93
C PRO A 64 0.65 -12.87 -3.70
N LEU A 65 -0.39 -12.13 -3.28
CA LEU A 65 -1.68 -12.07 -3.99
C LEU A 65 -1.53 -11.49 -5.41
N VAL A 66 -0.65 -10.48 -5.55
CA VAL A 66 -0.31 -9.90 -6.85
C VAL A 66 0.57 -10.84 -7.67
N ALA A 67 1.52 -11.55 -7.02
CA ALA A 67 2.40 -12.52 -7.68
C ALA A 67 1.60 -13.70 -8.28
N LYS A 68 0.59 -14.18 -7.55
CA LYS A 68 -0.34 -15.24 -8.00
C LYS A 68 -1.42 -14.76 -8.99
N LYS A 69 -1.39 -13.48 -9.41
CA LYS A 69 -2.36 -12.84 -10.32
C LYS A 69 -3.81 -12.79 -9.81
N TYR A 70 -4.07 -13.09 -8.54
CA TYR A 70 -5.39 -12.90 -7.92
C TYR A 70 -5.78 -11.42 -7.88
N VAL A 71 -4.80 -10.57 -7.60
CA VAL A 71 -4.95 -9.11 -7.65
C VAL A 71 -4.12 -8.58 -8.80
N LYS A 72 -4.72 -7.75 -9.65
CA LYS A 72 -3.95 -7.05 -10.67
C LYS A 72 -3.16 -5.91 -10.05
N ARG A 73 -1.92 -5.72 -10.51
CA ARG A 73 -1.05 -4.58 -10.12
C ARG A 73 -1.71 -3.20 -10.29
N GLU A 74 -2.65 -3.07 -11.22
CA GLU A 74 -3.40 -1.84 -11.46
C GLU A 74 -4.48 -1.55 -10.41
N ASP A 75 -4.92 -2.57 -9.67
CA ASP A 75 -6.03 -2.50 -8.72
C ASP A 75 -5.54 -2.60 -7.26
N ILE A 76 -4.21 -2.54 -7.03
CA ILE A 76 -3.62 -2.57 -5.68
C ILE A 76 -3.78 -1.25 -4.93
N LEU A 77 -3.90 -0.13 -5.66
CA LEU A 77 -3.86 1.21 -5.06
C LEU A 77 -4.92 1.42 -3.96
N PRO A 78 -6.19 1.02 -4.14
CA PRO A 78 -7.20 1.14 -3.09
C PRO A 78 -6.83 0.40 -1.81
N TYR A 79 -6.23 -0.79 -1.92
CA TYR A 79 -5.77 -1.56 -0.75
C TYR A 79 -4.71 -0.81 0.05
N ILE A 80 -3.72 -0.22 -0.64
CA ILE A 80 -2.66 0.55 0.01
C ILE A 80 -3.25 1.77 0.72
N MET A 81 -4.19 2.47 0.08
CA MET A 81 -4.85 3.63 0.67
C MET A 81 -5.67 3.26 1.91
N GLY A 82 -6.43 2.16 1.85
CA GLY A 82 -7.19 1.67 3.00
C GLY A 82 -6.29 1.29 4.17
N ALA A 83 -5.24 0.51 3.89
CA ALA A 83 -4.28 0.11 4.91
C ALA A 83 -3.60 1.32 5.58
N ASN A 84 -3.20 2.32 4.79
CA ASN A 84 -2.56 3.52 5.30
C ASN A 84 -3.47 4.35 6.21
N ILE A 85 -4.71 4.61 5.79
CA ILE A 85 -5.68 5.38 6.58
C ILE A 85 -5.95 4.71 7.93
N THR A 86 -6.12 3.39 7.94
CA THR A 86 -6.39 2.64 9.18
C THR A 86 -5.27 2.82 10.21
N THR A 87 -4.01 2.70 9.79
CA THR A 87 -2.88 2.89 10.73
C THR A 87 -2.69 4.33 11.21
N LEU A 88 -3.14 5.32 10.43
CA LEU A 88 -3.20 6.71 10.91
C LEU A 88 -4.28 6.86 11.99
N GLY A 89 -5.39 6.12 11.88
CA GLY A 89 -6.40 6.00 12.93
C GLY A 89 -5.84 5.41 14.23
N ASP A 90 -4.99 4.39 14.15
CA ASP A 90 -4.31 3.83 15.33
C ASP A 90 -3.40 4.87 16.00
N THR A 91 -2.68 5.65 15.18
CA THR A 91 -1.85 6.77 15.66
C THR A 91 -2.68 7.85 16.34
N MET A 92 -3.92 8.08 15.86
CA MET A 92 -4.87 9.00 16.49
C MET A 92 -5.32 8.50 17.86
N LEU A 93 -5.65 7.22 17.96
CA LEU A 93 -6.05 6.62 19.23
C LEU A 93 -4.91 6.68 20.26
N ALA A 94 -3.67 6.43 19.83
CA ALA A 94 -2.48 6.59 20.67
C ALA A 94 -2.28 8.07 21.09
N GLY A 95 -2.45 9.02 20.16
CA GLY A 95 -2.39 10.46 20.45
C GLY A 95 -3.46 10.93 21.44
N LEU A 96 -4.68 10.40 21.33
CA LEU A 96 -5.78 10.66 22.27
C LEU A 96 -5.47 10.11 23.67
N ALA A 97 -4.88 8.92 23.76
CA ALA A 97 -4.48 8.32 25.04
C ALA A 97 -3.38 9.13 25.76
N LEU A 98 -2.55 9.87 25.02
CA LEU A 98 -1.47 10.71 25.57
C LEU A 98 -1.95 12.04 26.16
N ASN A 99 -3.25 12.38 26.06
CA ASN A 99 -3.90 13.55 26.66
C ASN A 99 -3.22 14.93 26.37
N SER A 100 -2.42 15.01 25.29
CA SER A 100 -1.82 16.25 24.81
C SER A 100 -2.73 16.89 23.76
N GLY A 101 -3.41 17.98 24.15
CA GLY A 101 -4.39 18.66 23.29
C GLY A 101 -3.82 19.13 21.94
N ALA A 102 -2.52 19.44 21.86
CA ALA A 102 -1.86 19.80 20.61
C ALA A 102 -1.63 18.58 19.69
N ALA A 103 -1.15 17.47 20.26
CA ALA A 103 -0.90 16.24 19.51
C ALA A 103 -2.19 15.68 18.91
N VAL A 104 -3.27 15.68 19.69
CA VAL A 104 -4.60 15.22 19.25
C VAL A 104 -5.09 16.02 18.03
N ARG A 105 -4.97 17.35 18.06
CA ARG A 105 -5.43 18.21 16.95
C ARG A 105 -4.68 17.94 15.66
N ILE A 106 -3.36 17.78 15.73
CA ILE A 106 -2.52 17.49 14.56
C ILE A 106 -2.92 16.14 13.96
N VAL A 107 -3.08 15.10 14.78
CA VAL A 107 -3.40 13.77 14.27
C VAL A 107 -4.82 13.70 13.71
N ILE A 108 -5.81 14.35 14.34
CA ILE A 108 -7.18 14.44 13.79
C ILE A 108 -7.16 15.13 12.42
N ALA A 109 -6.46 16.27 12.30
CA ALA A 109 -6.33 16.96 11.03
C ALA A 109 -5.70 16.05 9.97
N GLN A 110 -4.64 15.33 10.34
CA GLN A 110 -3.94 14.40 9.44
C GLN A 110 -4.82 13.22 8.99
N VAL A 111 -5.58 12.61 9.90
CA VAL A 111 -6.51 11.50 9.57
C VAL A 111 -7.62 11.99 8.64
N ILE A 112 -8.23 13.14 8.95
CA ILE A 112 -9.29 13.72 8.12
C ILE A 112 -8.75 14.10 6.74
N SER A 113 -7.63 14.83 6.66
CA SER A 113 -7.03 15.24 5.40
C SER A 113 -6.66 14.04 4.53
N THR A 114 -6.00 13.02 5.10
CA THR A 114 -5.60 11.82 4.35
C THR A 114 -6.82 11.02 3.90
N SER A 115 -7.85 10.91 4.73
CA SER A 115 -9.09 10.19 4.40
C SER A 115 -9.85 10.89 3.29
N ILE A 116 -10.04 12.21 3.37
CA ILE A 116 -10.69 13.02 2.33
C ILE A 116 -9.90 12.90 1.03
N LEU A 117 -8.58 13.09 1.07
CA LEU A 117 -7.74 13.00 -0.12
C LEU A 117 -7.83 11.61 -0.77
N SER A 118 -7.82 10.56 0.04
CA SER A 118 -7.90 9.19 -0.44
C SER A 118 -9.24 8.88 -1.07
N VAL A 119 -10.34 9.25 -0.43
CA VAL A 119 -11.70 9.06 -0.96
C VAL A 119 -11.91 9.91 -2.21
N LEU A 120 -11.45 11.16 -2.23
CA LEU A 120 -11.53 12.06 -3.37
C LEU A 120 -10.74 11.49 -4.57
N LEU A 121 -9.51 11.03 -4.34
CA LEU A 121 -8.70 10.35 -5.36
C LEU A 121 -9.39 9.10 -5.88
N LEU A 122 -9.93 8.24 -5.01
CA LEU A 122 -10.60 6.99 -5.41
C LEU A 122 -11.92 7.23 -6.17
N THR A 123 -12.60 8.33 -5.87
CA THR A 123 -13.92 8.63 -6.41
C THR A 123 -13.80 9.38 -7.73
N PHE A 124 -13.03 10.46 -7.78
CA PHE A 124 -12.95 11.35 -8.94
C PHE A 124 -11.76 11.05 -9.86
N PHE A 125 -10.59 10.70 -9.30
CA PHE A 125 -9.35 10.62 -10.06
C PHE A 125 -8.86 9.18 -10.31
N TYR A 126 -9.52 8.17 -9.75
CA TYR A 126 -9.12 6.77 -9.89
C TYR A 126 -8.84 6.32 -11.34
N PRO A 127 -9.70 6.61 -12.35
CA PRO A 127 -9.38 6.23 -13.73
C PRO A 127 -8.14 6.95 -14.26
N GLN A 128 -7.89 8.20 -13.84
CA GLN A 128 -6.72 8.99 -14.23
C GLN A 128 -5.45 8.47 -13.56
N THR A 129 -5.47 8.30 -12.24
CA THR A 129 -4.36 7.76 -11.45
C THR A 129 -3.96 6.38 -11.95
N ARG A 130 -4.93 5.51 -12.23
CA ARG A 130 -4.71 4.18 -12.81
C ARG A 130 -4.02 4.26 -14.18
N ARG A 131 -4.45 5.17 -15.07
CA ARG A 131 -3.81 5.37 -16.39
C ARG A 131 -2.39 5.94 -16.27
N ILE A 132 -2.18 6.92 -15.39
CA ILE A 132 -0.89 7.57 -15.19
C ILE A 132 0.12 6.56 -14.65
N ILE A 133 -0.22 5.83 -13.59
CA ILE A 133 0.63 4.79 -13.00
C ILE A 133 1.00 3.75 -14.07
N TRP A 134 0.05 3.31 -14.88
CA TRP A 134 0.30 2.29 -15.89
C TRP A 134 1.16 2.76 -17.07
N LYS A 135 1.05 4.05 -17.45
CA LYS A 135 1.96 4.67 -18.44
C LYS A 135 3.36 4.83 -17.87
N PHE A 136 3.47 5.32 -16.64
CA PHE A 136 4.73 5.58 -15.94
C PHE A 136 5.52 4.29 -15.70
N GLN A 137 4.86 3.26 -15.15
CA GLN A 137 5.47 1.95 -14.90
C GLN A 137 6.01 1.31 -16.18
N ARG A 138 5.27 1.36 -17.29
CA ARG A 138 5.75 0.81 -18.57
C ARG A 138 6.85 1.66 -19.20
N GLN A 139 6.84 2.97 -19.02
CA GLN A 139 7.94 3.82 -19.51
C GLN A 139 9.25 3.60 -18.75
N MET A 140 9.17 3.33 -17.44
CA MET A 140 10.34 3.12 -16.59
C MET A 140 10.95 1.72 -16.73
N VAL A 141 10.14 0.68 -16.85
CA VAL A 141 10.63 -0.71 -17.00
C VAL A 141 11.19 -0.96 -18.40
N LYS A 142 10.89 -0.11 -19.39
CA LYS A 142 11.38 -0.27 -20.77
C LYS A 142 12.88 0.00 -20.96
N SER A 143 13.58 0.62 -20.01
CA SER A 143 14.98 1.02 -20.22
C SER A 143 15.77 1.06 -18.92
N LYS A 144 16.89 0.31 -18.85
CA LYS A 144 17.83 0.28 -17.72
C LYS A 144 18.23 1.69 -17.20
N PRO A 145 18.59 2.68 -18.05
CA PRO A 145 18.93 4.03 -17.59
C PRO A 145 17.74 4.80 -16.99
N ARG A 146 16.51 4.60 -17.48
CA ARG A 146 15.32 5.24 -16.89
C ARG A 146 14.96 4.65 -15.54
N LEU A 147 15.11 3.33 -15.39
CA LEU A 147 14.97 2.66 -14.11
C LEU A 147 16.00 3.18 -13.11
N ALA A 148 17.28 3.26 -13.52
CA ALA A 148 18.35 3.80 -12.69
C ALA A 148 18.11 5.26 -12.30
N GLY A 149 17.67 6.10 -13.24
CA GLY A 149 17.31 7.50 -12.97
C GLY A 149 16.12 7.62 -12.00
N PHE A 150 15.10 6.78 -12.14
CA PHE A 150 13.98 6.73 -11.19
C PHE A 150 14.43 6.30 -9.79
N THR A 151 15.22 5.24 -9.70
CA THR A 151 15.78 4.77 -8.43
C THR A 151 16.65 5.85 -7.79
N ALA A 152 17.51 6.50 -8.56
CA ALA A 152 18.34 7.60 -8.08
C ALA A 152 17.47 8.76 -7.59
N ALA A 153 16.44 9.17 -8.34
CA ALA A 153 15.51 10.22 -7.91
C ALA A 153 14.79 9.87 -6.59
N LEU A 154 14.47 8.59 -6.37
CA LEU A 154 13.80 8.12 -5.15
C LEU A 154 14.65 8.35 -3.88
N PHE A 155 15.98 8.35 -4.00
CA PHE A 155 16.89 8.68 -2.91
C PHE A 155 17.33 10.15 -2.92
N LEU A 156 17.57 10.72 -4.10
CA LEU A 156 18.06 12.09 -4.25
C LEU A 156 17.01 13.14 -3.90
N VAL A 157 15.72 12.91 -4.21
CA VAL A 157 14.66 13.88 -3.91
C VAL A 157 14.48 14.10 -2.41
N PRO A 158 14.37 13.06 -1.56
CA PRO A 158 14.34 13.25 -0.11
C PRO A 158 15.59 13.95 0.42
N VAL A 159 16.78 13.55 -0.04
CA VAL A 159 18.06 14.13 0.39
C VAL A 159 18.15 15.62 0.00
N ALA A 160 17.73 15.96 -1.22
CA ALA A 160 17.70 17.34 -1.68
C ALA A 160 16.70 18.18 -0.89
N LEU A 161 15.50 17.64 -0.60
CA LEU A 161 14.51 18.33 0.24
C LEU A 161 15.03 18.57 1.66
N ILE A 162 15.73 17.61 2.26
CA ILE A 162 16.35 17.77 3.59
C ILE A 162 17.46 18.82 3.54
N ALA A 163 18.32 18.78 2.52
CA ALA A 163 19.40 19.76 2.35
C ALA A 163 18.85 21.18 2.16
N VAL A 164 17.79 21.34 1.36
CA VAL A 164 17.10 22.61 1.17
C VAL A 164 16.39 23.06 2.44
N SER A 165 15.72 22.16 3.16
CA SER A 165 15.08 22.47 4.44
C SER A 165 16.09 22.98 5.48
N ASN A 166 17.29 22.41 5.52
CA ASN A 166 18.37 22.85 6.41
C ASN A 166 18.98 24.20 6.00
N LEU A 167 18.79 24.65 4.76
CA LEU A 167 19.20 25.97 4.29
C LEU A 167 18.20 27.09 4.64
N PHE A 168 16.95 26.73 4.95
CA PHE A 168 15.86 27.65 5.29
C PHE A 168 15.49 27.64 6.79
N SER A 169 16.22 26.90 7.62
CA SER A 169 16.06 26.83 9.07
C SER A 169 17.24 27.47 9.80
#